data_AF-A0A9X3X0V2-F1
#
_entry.id   AF-A0A9X3X0V2-F1
#
_cell.length_a   1.000
_cell.length_b   1.000
_cell.length_c   1.000
_cell.angle_alpha   90.00
_cell.angle_beta   90.00
_cell.angle_gamma   90.00
#
_symmetry.space_group_name_H-M   'P 1'
#
loop_
_entity.id
_entity.type
_entity.pdbx_description
1 polymer ?
#
loop_
_entity_poly.entity_id
_entity_poly.type
_entity_poly.pdbx_seq_one_letter_code
_entity_poly.pdbx_strand_id
1 'polypeptide(L)'
;MANVRLWKSWLVACVTVAATAVLASACSSDGDNTSGSSNNNENTCTFGGEKCAAGCSPTLGCVECSADEMCPASAPFCVLGRCEACQTTAQCGTGKACFPHKFTCEPVCAANGDCPGEAPICDPSTGVCLGCLSNTDCTDAKKPICDPTRRQCGACAENADCGAGQPVCDLQKGECKECLVDGHCPPGSLCGTDAKCHSACTSNADCKDAGKPVCNVAENSCVECLANADCGAAAPICDGNNCRVCVTNGDCTNPQTPVCKDKNECVGCLGNADCKDPLSPICKGEVCVQCDKDEHCTDPAKPKCENQVCVAP
;
A
#
# COMPACT_ATOMS: atom_id res chain seq x y z
N MET A 1 31.77 -36.16 71.91
CA MET A 1 30.31 -35.98 72.03
C MET A 1 29.73 -36.20 70.63
N ALA A 2 29.54 -37.43 70.18
CA ALA A 2 28.44 -38.35 70.49
C ALA A 2 27.09 -37.91 69.88
N ASN A 3 26.48 -38.87 69.16
CA ASN A 3 25.05 -39.07 68.89
C ASN A 3 24.50 -38.60 67.51
N VAL A 4 24.13 -39.51 66.57
CA VAL A 4 22.88 -40.35 66.48
C VAL A 4 21.80 -39.53 65.72
N ARG A 5 20.98 -39.98 64.76
CA ARG A 5 20.52 -41.27 64.23
C ARG A 5 19.59 -41.01 63.02
N LEU A 6 19.52 -42.01 62.13
CA LEU A 6 18.33 -42.63 61.51
C LEU A 6 17.41 -41.96 60.46
N TRP A 7 17.15 -42.81 59.44
CA TRP A 7 15.85 -43.16 58.79
C TRP A 7 15.15 -42.12 57.88
N LYS A 8 14.48 -42.47 56.77
CA LYS A 8 13.90 -43.76 56.29
C LYS A 8 13.58 -43.62 54.79
N SER A 9 13.88 -44.65 54.00
CA SER A 9 13.35 -44.90 52.65
C SER A 9 11.94 -45.49 52.73
N TRP A 10 10.97 -45.03 51.92
CA TRP A 10 9.78 -45.84 51.55
C TRP A 10 9.38 -45.62 50.09
N LEU A 11 9.02 -46.74 49.47
CA LEU A 11 8.78 -47.02 48.06
C LEU A 11 7.36 -46.63 47.57
N VAL A 12 7.30 -46.29 46.27
CA VAL A 12 6.39 -46.75 45.20
C VAL A 12 4.95 -47.16 45.57
N ALA A 13 3.98 -46.53 44.90
CA ALA A 13 2.77 -47.20 44.43
C ALA A 13 2.27 -46.57 43.12
N CYS A 14 2.37 -47.34 42.03
CA CYS A 14 1.68 -47.11 40.77
C CYS A 14 0.18 -47.40 40.93
N VAL A 15 -0.69 -46.53 40.43
CA VAL A 15 -2.05 -46.91 40.01
C VAL A 15 -2.36 -46.21 38.70
N THR A 16 -2.44 -47.00 37.63
CA THR A 16 -3.01 -46.65 36.34
C THR A 16 -4.52 -46.78 36.40
N VAL A 17 -5.26 -45.79 35.92
CA VAL A 17 -6.64 -45.97 35.43
C VAL A 17 -6.76 -45.22 34.11
N ALA A 18 -6.94 -45.97 33.05
CA ALA A 18 -7.45 -45.49 31.77
C ALA A 18 -8.96 -45.79 31.71
N ALA A 19 -9.79 -44.80 31.38
CA ALA A 19 -11.01 -45.00 30.61
C ALA A 19 -11.63 -43.64 30.21
N THR A 20 -11.93 -43.56 28.92
CA THR A 20 -12.56 -42.50 28.12
C THR A 20 -14.04 -42.27 28.44
N ALA A 21 -14.53 -41.03 28.30
CA ALA A 21 -15.68 -40.69 27.41
C ALA A 21 -16.05 -39.19 27.46
N VAL A 22 -16.49 -38.74 26.29
CA VAL A 22 -16.93 -37.42 25.82
C VAL A 22 -18.01 -36.77 26.70
N LEU A 23 -17.88 -35.46 26.92
CA LEU A 23 -19.00 -34.53 27.12
C LEU A 23 -18.63 -33.16 26.56
N ALA A 24 -19.31 -32.78 25.47
CA ALA A 24 -19.35 -31.43 24.96
C ALA A 24 -20.19 -30.58 25.92
N SER A 25 -19.64 -29.45 26.37
CA SER A 25 -20.38 -28.37 26.99
C SER A 25 -19.89 -27.06 26.41
N ALA A 26 -20.71 -26.48 25.54
CA ALA A 26 -20.60 -25.09 25.15
C ALA A 26 -20.85 -24.20 26.37
N CYS A 27 -20.02 -23.19 26.58
CA CYS A 27 -20.34 -21.97 27.29
C CYS A 27 -19.58 -20.82 26.61
N SER A 28 -20.32 -19.78 26.27
CA SER A 28 -19.88 -18.53 25.65
C SER A 28 -19.14 -17.65 26.67
N SER A 29 -18.14 -16.94 26.16
CA SER A 29 -17.66 -15.58 26.48
C SER A 29 -17.57 -15.10 27.94
N ASP A 30 -16.37 -14.72 28.38
CA ASP A 30 -16.03 -13.31 28.61
C ASP A 30 -14.51 -13.13 28.72
N GLY A 31 -14.04 -11.95 28.31
CA GLY A 31 -12.72 -11.72 27.76
C GLY A 31 -11.55 -11.68 28.72
N ASP A 32 -10.36 -11.79 28.13
CA ASP A 32 -9.17 -11.14 28.66
C ASP A 32 -8.23 -10.76 27.51
N ASN A 33 -7.75 -9.52 27.63
CA ASN A 33 -6.86 -8.80 26.75
C ASN A 33 -5.43 -9.26 27.03
N THR A 34 -4.91 -10.21 26.24
CA THR A 34 -3.49 -10.58 26.28
C THR A 34 -2.93 -10.71 24.87
N SER A 35 -2.20 -9.68 24.45
CA SER A 35 -1.21 -9.76 23.38
C SER A 35 -0.12 -10.73 23.82
N GLY A 36 -0.28 -11.99 23.45
CA GLY A 36 0.64 -13.07 23.74
C GLY A 36 0.77 -13.95 22.50
N SER A 37 1.88 -13.77 21.79
CA SER A 37 2.33 -14.55 20.64
C SER A 37 1.98 -16.03 20.78
N SER A 38 1.08 -16.50 19.92
CA SER A 38 0.95 -17.92 19.60
C SER A 38 1.40 -18.10 18.16
N ASN A 39 2.43 -18.93 17.99
CA ASN A 39 2.89 -19.42 16.70
C ASN A 39 1.73 -20.08 15.96
N ASN A 40 1.14 -19.37 15.01
CA ASN A 40 0.22 -19.92 14.03
C ASN A 40 0.64 -19.39 12.66
N ASN A 41 0.83 -20.33 11.75
CA ASN A 41 0.79 -20.11 10.31
C ASN A 41 -0.56 -19.48 9.93
N GLU A 42 -0.68 -18.17 10.07
CA GLU A 42 -1.66 -17.36 9.36
C GLU A 42 -0.92 -16.52 8.33
N ASN A 43 -0.65 -17.20 7.22
CA ASN A 43 -0.18 -16.68 5.95
C ASN A 43 -1.26 -15.79 5.27
N THR A 44 -1.79 -14.81 6.01
CA THR A 44 -2.85 -13.86 5.60
C THR A 44 -2.36 -12.42 5.53
N CYS A 45 -1.12 -12.14 5.91
CA CYS A 45 -0.57 -10.81 5.73
C CYS A 45 -0.26 -10.57 4.24
N THR A 46 -0.95 -9.59 3.68
CA THR A 46 -0.84 -9.17 2.29
C THR A 46 -0.24 -7.77 2.20
N PHE A 47 0.37 -7.48 1.06
CA PHE A 47 0.82 -6.16 0.67
C PHE A 47 0.34 -5.91 -0.76
N GLY A 48 -0.46 -4.85 -0.95
CA GLY A 48 -1.09 -4.59 -2.24
C GLY A 48 -2.02 -5.73 -2.69
N GLY A 49 -2.60 -6.48 -1.74
CA GLY A 49 -3.47 -7.62 -2.02
C GLY A 49 -2.75 -8.93 -2.33
N GLU A 50 -1.41 -8.95 -2.37
CA GLU A 50 -0.61 -10.15 -2.59
C GLU A 50 0.01 -10.67 -1.30
N LYS A 51 0.12 -12.00 -1.15
CA LYS A 51 0.75 -12.60 0.03
C LYS A 51 2.26 -12.38 0.01
N CYS A 52 2.82 -11.97 1.15
CA CYS A 52 4.27 -11.89 1.31
C CYS A 52 4.92 -13.28 1.12
N ALA A 53 5.99 -13.36 0.32
CA ALA A 53 6.56 -14.64 -0.10
C ALA A 53 7.18 -15.48 1.02
N ALA A 54 7.85 -14.85 2.00
CA ALA A 54 8.54 -15.54 3.10
C ALA A 54 7.92 -15.27 4.48
N GLY A 55 6.88 -14.43 4.56
CA GLY A 55 6.19 -14.07 5.78
C GLY A 55 6.08 -12.57 5.97
N CYS A 56 5.55 -12.15 7.11
CA CYS A 56 5.32 -10.74 7.42
C CYS A 56 5.38 -10.47 8.93
N SER A 57 5.74 -9.24 9.27
CA SER A 57 5.63 -8.68 10.61
C SER A 57 4.90 -7.34 10.57
N PRO A 58 4.04 -7.03 11.55
CA PRO A 58 3.34 -5.74 11.65
C PRO A 58 4.29 -4.53 11.83
N THR A 59 5.57 -4.75 12.13
CA THR A 59 6.55 -3.65 12.30
C THR A 59 7.62 -3.62 11.21
N LEU A 60 7.69 -4.67 10.38
CA LEU A 60 8.70 -4.81 9.32
C LEU A 60 8.09 -4.92 7.92
N GLY A 61 6.77 -5.10 7.83
CA GLY A 61 6.08 -5.39 6.58
C GLY A 61 6.33 -6.82 6.09
N CYS A 62 6.33 -7.01 4.77
CA CYS A 62 6.78 -8.27 4.18
C CYS A 62 8.27 -8.51 4.45
N VAL A 63 8.60 -9.69 4.99
CA VAL A 63 9.96 -10.08 5.33
C VAL A 63 10.49 -11.14 4.37
N GLU A 64 11.80 -11.18 4.19
CA GLU A 64 12.53 -12.20 3.42
C GLU A 64 12.79 -13.45 4.27
N CYS A 65 12.81 -13.31 5.59
CA CYS A 65 13.06 -14.39 6.53
C CYS A 65 12.28 -14.15 7.82
N SER A 66 11.90 -15.24 8.49
CA SER A 66 11.39 -15.22 9.87
C SER A 66 12.32 -15.93 10.85
N ALA A 67 13.31 -16.66 10.33
CA ALA A 67 14.33 -17.37 11.07
C ALA A 67 15.61 -17.51 10.21
N ASP A 68 16.75 -17.73 10.85
CA ASP A 68 18.07 -17.83 10.21
C ASP A 68 18.12 -18.95 9.16
N GLU A 69 17.38 -20.04 9.35
CA GLU A 69 17.37 -21.18 8.44
C GLU A 69 16.75 -20.86 7.06
N MET A 70 16.01 -19.76 6.94
CA MET A 70 15.46 -19.29 5.66
C MET A 70 16.50 -18.55 4.82
N CYS A 71 17.66 -18.25 5.39
CA CYS A 71 18.65 -17.40 4.78
C CYS A 71 19.77 -18.18 4.07
N PRO A 72 20.30 -17.64 2.96
CA PRO A 72 21.39 -18.28 2.23
C PRO A 72 22.71 -18.18 3.00
N ALA A 73 23.65 -19.10 2.71
CA ALA A 73 24.97 -19.10 3.35
C ALA A 73 25.79 -17.80 3.17
N SER A 74 25.47 -16.98 2.16
CA SER A 74 26.10 -15.67 1.93
C SER A 74 25.65 -14.60 2.93
N ALA A 75 24.49 -14.76 3.55
CA ALA A 75 23.91 -13.84 4.53
C ALA A 75 23.04 -14.65 5.50
N PRO A 76 23.66 -15.44 6.40
CA PRO A 76 23.00 -16.57 7.06
C PRO A 76 22.09 -16.18 8.23
N PHE A 77 21.96 -14.90 8.56
CA PHE A 77 21.25 -14.48 9.76
C PHE A 77 20.02 -13.64 9.43
N CYS A 78 18.88 -13.96 10.02
CA CYS A 78 17.66 -13.20 9.84
C CYS A 78 17.60 -12.05 10.86
N VAL A 79 17.80 -10.82 10.39
CA VAL A 79 17.74 -9.62 11.22
C VAL A 79 16.71 -8.66 10.67
N LEU A 80 15.73 -8.29 11.51
CA LEU A 80 14.65 -7.37 11.13
C LEU A 80 13.96 -7.79 9.81
N GLY A 81 13.81 -9.10 9.62
CA GLY A 81 13.13 -9.66 8.45
C GLY A 81 13.94 -9.65 7.15
N ARG A 82 15.25 -9.41 7.20
CA ARG A 82 16.17 -9.53 6.06
C ARG A 82 17.28 -10.51 6.38
N CYS A 83 17.79 -11.17 5.35
CA CYS A 83 18.95 -12.02 5.48
C CYS A 83 20.22 -11.17 5.43
N GLU A 84 20.90 -11.10 6.57
CA GLU A 84 22.05 -10.26 6.82
C GLU A 84 23.30 -11.08 7.13
N ALA A 85 24.47 -10.44 7.00
CA ALA A 85 25.75 -11.11 7.18
C ALA A 85 26.10 -11.37 8.66
N CYS A 86 25.56 -10.57 9.58
CA CYS A 86 25.77 -10.73 11.02
C CYS A 86 24.65 -10.08 11.85
N GLN A 87 24.46 -10.58 13.07
CA GLN A 87 23.66 -9.99 14.14
C GLN A 87 24.54 -9.51 15.30
N THR A 88 25.71 -10.15 15.50
CA THR A 88 26.62 -9.88 16.61
C THR A 88 28.08 -9.93 16.15
N THR A 89 28.96 -9.21 16.85
CA THR A 89 30.40 -9.17 16.56
C THR A 89 31.07 -10.55 16.59
N ALA A 90 30.55 -11.50 17.37
CA ALA A 90 31.09 -12.86 17.45
C ALA A 90 31.06 -13.62 16.11
N GLN A 91 30.20 -13.19 15.17
CA GLN A 91 30.01 -13.83 13.87
C GLN A 91 30.99 -13.33 12.79
N CYS A 92 31.74 -12.25 13.06
CA CYS A 92 32.54 -11.55 12.05
C CYS A 92 34.02 -11.98 11.96
N GLY A 93 34.44 -12.90 12.83
CA GLY A 93 35.84 -13.32 12.91
C GLY A 93 36.77 -12.26 13.50
N THR A 94 38.06 -12.58 13.59
CA THR A 94 39.05 -11.72 14.28
C THR A 94 39.25 -10.38 13.57
N GLY A 95 39.23 -9.28 14.34
CA GLY A 95 39.52 -7.92 13.84
C GLY A 95 38.33 -7.24 13.16
N LYS A 96 37.14 -7.86 13.17
CA LYS A 96 35.91 -7.30 12.63
C LYS A 96 34.79 -7.28 13.68
N ALA A 97 33.89 -6.34 13.54
CA ALA A 97 32.67 -6.25 14.33
C ALA A 97 31.43 -6.14 13.43
N CYS A 98 30.29 -6.52 13.98
CA CYS A 98 29.03 -6.43 13.26
C CYS A 98 28.48 -5.01 13.41
N PHE A 99 28.36 -4.28 12.31
CA PHE A 99 27.90 -2.90 12.36
C PHE A 99 26.36 -2.86 12.26
N PRO A 100 25.65 -2.38 13.31
CA PRO A 100 24.21 -2.56 13.43
C PRO A 100 23.37 -1.75 12.42
N HIS A 101 23.96 -0.77 11.73
CA HIS A 101 23.24 0.00 10.72
C HIS A 101 23.03 -0.75 9.40
N LYS A 102 23.91 -1.69 9.08
CA LYS A 102 23.92 -2.42 7.81
C LYS A 102 24.04 -3.93 7.99
N PHE A 103 24.20 -4.40 9.23
CA PHE A 103 24.34 -5.81 9.59
C PHE A 103 25.45 -6.53 8.79
N THR A 104 26.54 -5.81 8.50
CA THR A 104 27.74 -6.34 7.84
C THR A 104 28.95 -6.34 8.77
N CYS A 105 29.85 -7.30 8.51
CA CYS A 105 31.11 -7.43 9.23
C CYS A 105 32.17 -6.47 8.70
N GLU A 106 32.48 -5.46 9.48
CA GLU A 106 33.43 -4.39 9.16
C GLU A 106 34.64 -4.39 10.10
N PRO A 107 35.77 -3.78 9.72
CA PRO A 107 36.92 -3.61 10.62
C PRO A 107 36.52 -2.91 11.91
N VAL A 108 37.06 -3.36 13.04
CA VAL A 108 36.82 -2.69 14.34
C VAL A 108 37.37 -1.26 14.33
N CYS A 109 36.65 -0.35 14.97
CA CYS A 109 37.13 1.01 15.21
C CYS A 109 37.92 1.10 16.53
N ALA A 110 38.84 2.05 16.61
CA ALA A 110 39.53 2.43 17.85
C ALA A 110 39.17 3.86 18.30
N ALA A 111 38.81 4.73 17.36
CA ALA A 111 38.36 6.09 17.60
C ALA A 111 37.32 6.52 16.55
N ASN A 112 36.60 7.62 16.81
CA ASN A 112 35.58 8.15 15.90
C ASN A 112 36.10 8.43 14.48
N GLY A 113 37.40 8.76 14.34
CA GLY A 113 38.02 8.98 13.03
C GLY A 113 38.07 7.74 12.13
N ASP A 114 37.92 6.55 12.69
CA ASP A 114 37.89 5.28 11.94
C ASP A 114 36.51 5.00 11.33
N CYS A 115 35.49 5.76 11.74
CA CYS A 115 34.10 5.51 11.39
C CYS A 115 33.59 6.52 10.34
N PRO A 116 33.40 6.11 9.08
CA PRO A 116 32.92 6.99 8.02
C PRO A 116 31.38 7.06 7.94
N GLY A 117 30.87 8.15 7.35
CA GLY A 117 29.46 8.27 6.94
C GLY A 117 28.48 8.44 8.10
N GLU A 118 27.33 7.76 8.01
CA GLU A 118 26.18 7.86 8.93
C GLU A 118 26.38 7.14 10.28
N ALA A 119 27.61 6.71 10.60
CA ALA A 119 27.95 6.02 11.84
C ALA A 119 29.22 6.59 12.51
N PRO A 120 29.30 7.89 12.85
CA PRO A 120 30.55 8.56 13.21
C PRO A 120 31.08 8.27 14.62
N ILE A 121 30.35 7.52 15.45
CA ILE A 121 30.72 7.27 16.85
C ILE A 121 31.36 5.89 16.95
N CYS A 122 32.60 5.83 17.42
CA CYS A 122 33.21 4.56 17.78
C CYS A 122 32.87 4.20 19.23
N ASP A 123 32.29 3.03 19.46
CA ASP A 123 32.26 2.41 20.79
C ASP A 123 33.55 1.62 21.00
N PRO A 124 34.51 2.13 21.78
CA PRO A 124 35.81 1.48 21.97
C PRO A 124 35.72 0.17 22.77
N SER A 125 34.60 -0.08 23.46
CA SER A 125 34.42 -1.31 24.24
C SER A 125 34.05 -2.50 23.34
N THR A 126 33.35 -2.23 22.23
CA THR A 126 32.89 -3.25 21.28
C THR A 126 33.60 -3.17 19.92
N GLY A 127 34.30 -2.06 19.64
CA GLY A 127 34.93 -1.79 18.36
C GLY A 127 33.93 -1.52 17.23
N VAL A 128 32.70 -1.11 17.56
CA VAL A 128 31.60 -0.92 16.61
C VAL A 128 31.42 0.56 16.29
N CYS A 129 31.24 0.89 15.01
CA CYS A 129 30.80 2.21 14.59
C CYS A 129 29.27 2.35 14.68
N LEU A 130 28.81 3.35 15.40
CA LEU A 130 27.41 3.64 15.72
C LEU A 130 27.02 5.02 15.16
N GLY A 131 25.77 5.15 14.72
CA GLY A 131 25.17 6.45 14.38
C GLY A 131 24.78 7.26 15.60
N CYS A 132 24.43 6.58 16.70
CA CYS A 132 24.05 7.22 17.96
C CYS A 132 24.24 6.27 19.15
N LEU A 133 24.50 6.84 20.32
CA LEU A 133 24.44 6.15 21.61
C LEU A 133 23.14 6.45 22.35
N SER A 134 22.59 7.65 22.13
CA SER A 134 21.34 8.14 22.69
C SER A 134 20.68 9.17 21.79
N ASN A 135 19.45 9.58 22.12
CA ASN A 135 18.70 10.58 21.34
C ASN A 135 19.42 11.94 21.28
N THR A 136 20.34 12.26 22.21
CA THR A 136 21.08 13.52 22.18
C THR A 136 22.09 13.60 21.04
N ASP A 137 22.49 12.46 20.49
CA ASP A 137 23.40 12.40 19.34
C ASP A 137 22.67 12.70 18.02
N CYS A 138 21.34 12.60 18.04
CA CYS A 138 20.47 12.77 16.89
C CYS A 138 20.04 14.23 16.73
N THR A 139 20.90 15.01 16.08
CA THR A 139 20.72 16.47 15.93
C THR A 139 19.77 16.88 14.80
N ASP A 140 19.44 15.97 13.88
CA ASP A 140 18.41 16.21 12.86
C ASP A 140 17.02 16.11 13.51
N ALA A 141 16.27 17.23 13.50
CA ALA A 141 14.92 17.29 14.01
C ALA A 141 13.93 16.31 13.33
N LYS A 142 14.24 15.83 12.11
CA LYS A 142 13.44 14.81 11.41
C LYS A 142 13.78 13.39 11.83
N LYS A 143 14.93 13.17 12.46
CA LYS A 143 15.40 11.87 12.93
C LYS A 143 15.91 11.96 14.38
N PRO A 144 15.08 12.37 15.36
CA PRO A 144 15.54 12.70 16.71
C PRO A 144 15.75 11.47 17.61
N ILE A 145 15.43 10.27 17.14
CA ILE A 145 15.38 9.05 17.96
C ILE A 145 16.56 8.15 17.63
N CYS A 146 17.27 7.69 18.65
CA CYS A 146 18.30 6.69 18.50
C CYS A 146 17.69 5.28 18.61
N ASP A 147 17.60 4.58 17.48
CA ASP A 147 17.09 3.21 17.42
C ASP A 147 18.06 2.26 18.19
N PRO A 148 17.58 1.49 19.17
CA PRO A 148 18.45 0.64 20.00
C PRO A 148 19.00 -0.58 19.26
N THR A 149 18.37 -0.99 18.17
CA THR A 149 18.73 -2.16 17.36
C THR A 149 19.73 -1.77 16.26
N ARG A 150 19.42 -0.73 15.47
CA ARG A 150 20.30 -0.22 14.41
C ARG A 150 21.45 0.63 14.92
N ARG A 151 21.27 1.24 16.09
CA ARG A 151 22.12 2.30 16.61
C ARG A 151 22.29 3.43 15.60
N GLN A 152 21.19 3.81 14.97
CA GLN A 152 21.10 4.92 14.02
C GLN A 152 19.98 5.88 14.41
N CYS A 153 20.16 7.14 14.03
CA CYS A 153 19.13 8.16 14.18
C CYS A 153 18.00 7.92 13.17
N GLY A 154 16.78 7.78 13.67
CA GLY A 154 15.56 7.58 12.91
C GLY A 154 14.46 8.53 13.37
N ALA A 155 13.39 8.60 12.57
CA ALA A 155 12.16 9.28 12.96
C ALA A 155 11.39 8.52 14.05
N CYS A 156 11.63 7.21 14.17
CA CYS A 156 10.99 6.31 15.13
C CYS A 156 11.88 5.10 15.42
N ALA A 157 11.69 4.51 16.61
CA ALA A 157 12.19 3.20 17.01
C ALA A 157 11.03 2.24 17.38
N GLU A 158 9.81 2.75 17.53
CA GLU A 158 8.57 2.00 17.71
C GLU A 158 7.36 2.79 17.19
N ASN A 159 6.20 2.13 17.06
CA ASN A 159 4.98 2.78 16.55
C ASN A 159 4.51 3.96 17.43
N ALA A 160 4.82 3.94 18.73
CA ALA A 160 4.43 5.00 19.66
C ALA A 160 5.16 6.33 19.40
N ASP A 161 6.30 6.30 18.70
CA ASP A 161 7.03 7.50 18.27
C ASP A 161 6.35 8.22 17.11
N CYS A 162 5.43 7.53 16.42
CA CYS A 162 4.82 8.01 15.20
C CYS A 162 3.47 8.70 15.44
N GLY A 163 3.19 9.75 14.67
CA GLY A 163 1.93 10.48 14.72
C GLY A 163 0.78 9.78 13.97
N ALA A 164 -0.45 10.21 14.23
CA ALA A 164 -1.66 9.59 13.67
C ALA A 164 -1.73 9.55 12.13
N GLY A 165 -1.02 10.45 11.43
CA GLY A 165 -0.97 10.45 9.96
C GLY A 165 -0.04 9.38 9.36
N GLN A 166 0.90 8.85 10.15
CA GLN A 166 1.83 7.80 9.73
C GLN A 166 2.14 6.89 10.93
N PRO A 167 1.15 6.13 11.44
CA PRO A 167 1.23 5.53 12.78
C PRO A 167 2.18 4.32 12.90
N VAL A 168 2.77 3.86 11.79
CA VAL A 168 3.57 2.63 11.75
C VAL A 168 5.04 2.98 11.63
N CYS A 169 5.87 2.49 12.53
CA CYS A 169 7.32 2.62 12.40
C CYS A 169 7.89 1.49 11.53
N ASP A 170 8.52 1.86 10.42
CA ASP A 170 9.34 0.97 9.61
C ASP A 170 10.62 0.66 10.40
N LEU A 171 10.61 -0.45 11.16
CA LEU A 171 11.76 -0.95 11.88
C LEU A 171 12.81 -1.58 10.96
N GLN A 172 12.80 -1.35 9.64
CA GLN A 172 13.94 -1.57 8.73
C GLN A 172 14.69 -0.26 8.44
N LYS A 173 13.98 0.88 8.40
CA LYS A 173 14.52 2.18 7.97
C LYS A 173 14.50 3.27 9.06
N GLY A 174 13.82 3.05 10.18
CA GLY A 174 13.59 4.05 11.21
C GLY A 174 12.73 5.21 10.70
N GLU A 175 11.70 4.93 9.91
CA GLU A 175 10.81 5.93 9.31
C GLU A 175 9.35 5.65 9.65
N CYS A 176 8.59 6.68 10.02
CA CYS A 176 7.15 6.56 10.15
C CYS A 176 6.49 6.45 8.77
N LYS A 177 5.62 5.45 8.60
CA LYS A 177 4.83 5.15 7.42
C LYS A 177 3.36 5.05 7.81
N GLU A 178 2.49 5.24 6.82
CA GLU A 178 1.05 5.04 7.06
C GLU A 178 0.74 3.55 7.17
N CYS A 179 1.37 2.74 6.32
CA CYS A 179 1.24 1.30 6.32
C CYS A 179 2.55 0.63 5.87
N LEU A 180 2.70 -0.64 6.22
CA LEU A 180 3.74 -1.54 5.71
C LEU A 180 3.15 -2.80 5.09
N VAL A 181 1.94 -3.16 5.53
CA VAL A 181 1.11 -4.26 5.08
C VAL A 181 -0.35 -3.81 5.08
N ASP A 182 -1.19 -4.52 4.36
CA ASP A 182 -2.61 -4.16 4.17
C ASP A 182 -3.38 -4.09 5.50
N GLY A 183 -3.00 -4.91 6.48
CA GLY A 183 -3.62 -4.90 7.81
C GLY A 183 -3.40 -3.61 8.63
N HIS A 184 -2.52 -2.70 8.19
CA HIS A 184 -2.39 -1.37 8.81
C HIS A 184 -3.42 -0.38 8.27
N CYS A 185 -4.06 -0.72 7.16
CA CYS A 185 -5.06 0.12 6.52
C CYS A 185 -6.45 -0.17 7.07
N PRO A 186 -7.36 0.82 7.03
CA PRO A 186 -8.75 0.59 7.37
C PRO A 186 -9.37 -0.47 6.42
N PRO A 187 -10.46 -1.15 6.85
CA PRO A 187 -11.17 -2.07 5.98
C PRO A 187 -11.56 -1.42 4.64
N GLY A 188 -11.32 -2.10 3.52
CA GLY A 188 -11.51 -1.53 2.17
C GLY A 188 -10.34 -0.66 1.69
N SER A 189 -9.16 -0.85 2.26
CA SER A 189 -7.92 -0.24 1.78
C SER A 189 -6.76 -1.24 1.79
N LEU A 190 -5.83 -1.07 0.85
CA LEU A 190 -4.58 -1.83 0.78
C LEU A 190 -3.40 -0.88 0.92
N CYS A 191 -2.27 -1.42 1.37
CA CYS A 191 -1.04 -0.68 1.47
C CYS A 191 -0.35 -0.59 0.10
N GLY A 192 -0.12 0.63 -0.38
CA GLY A 192 0.58 0.89 -1.64
C GLY A 192 2.10 0.86 -1.53
N THR A 193 2.78 0.84 -2.68
CA THR A 193 4.25 0.93 -2.77
C THR A 193 4.82 2.27 -2.30
N ASP A 194 3.99 3.30 -2.21
CA ASP A 194 4.29 4.59 -1.59
C ASP A 194 4.11 4.59 -0.05
N ALA A 195 3.82 3.43 0.54
CA ALA A 195 3.59 3.21 1.97
C ALA A 195 2.42 4.03 2.53
N LYS A 196 1.38 4.20 1.71
CA LYS A 196 0.09 4.84 2.02
C LYS A 196 -1.07 3.87 1.83
N CYS A 197 -2.16 4.13 2.54
CA CYS A 197 -3.38 3.34 2.38
C CYS A 197 -4.18 3.86 1.18
N HIS A 198 -4.36 3.01 0.18
CA HIS A 198 -5.19 3.30 -0.99
C HIS A 198 -6.51 2.58 -0.86
N SER A 199 -7.59 3.20 -1.34
CA SER A 199 -8.88 2.54 -1.45
C SER A 199 -8.73 1.29 -2.29
N ALA A 200 -9.22 0.18 -1.77
CA ALA A 200 -9.23 -1.08 -2.45
C ALA A 200 -10.53 -1.79 -2.18
N CYS A 201 -10.86 -2.77 -3.00
CA CYS A 201 -12.13 -3.44 -2.85
C CYS A 201 -11.98 -4.93 -3.10
N THR A 202 -12.75 -5.69 -2.35
CA THR A 202 -13.00 -7.11 -2.56
C THR A 202 -14.43 -7.36 -3.04
N SER A 203 -15.29 -6.36 -2.86
CA SER A 203 -16.67 -6.33 -3.33
C SER A 203 -17.13 -4.88 -3.54
N ASN A 204 -18.24 -4.68 -4.26
CA ASN A 204 -18.84 -3.35 -4.46
C ASN A 204 -19.22 -2.68 -3.12
N ALA A 205 -19.45 -3.45 -2.05
CA ALA A 205 -19.77 -2.90 -0.74
C ALA A 205 -18.61 -2.09 -0.13
N ASP A 206 -17.38 -2.33 -0.59
CA ASP A 206 -16.18 -1.62 -0.12
C ASP A 206 -16.05 -0.24 -0.77
N CYS A 207 -16.67 -0.04 -1.94
CA CYS A 207 -16.62 1.19 -2.70
C CYS A 207 -17.61 2.23 -2.19
N LYS A 208 -17.15 3.09 -1.28
CA LYS A 208 -17.98 4.13 -0.64
C LYS A 208 -18.12 5.41 -1.45
N ASP A 209 -17.26 5.62 -2.45
CA ASP A 209 -17.38 6.74 -3.37
C ASP A 209 -18.53 6.47 -4.35
N ALA A 210 -19.55 7.33 -4.32
CA ALA A 210 -20.70 7.24 -5.22
C ALA A 210 -20.31 7.39 -6.70
N GLY A 211 -19.18 8.03 -7.02
CA GLY A 211 -18.65 8.13 -8.37
C GLY A 211 -17.95 6.85 -8.85
N LYS A 212 -17.50 5.98 -7.94
CA LYS A 212 -16.80 4.73 -8.27
C LYS A 212 -17.36 3.54 -7.49
N PRO A 213 -18.63 3.15 -7.70
CA PRO A 213 -19.32 2.18 -6.85
C PRO A 213 -18.99 0.72 -7.18
N VAL A 214 -18.30 0.44 -8.28
CA VAL A 214 -18.05 -0.92 -8.76
C VAL A 214 -16.65 -1.35 -8.36
N CYS A 215 -16.52 -2.57 -7.84
CA CYS A 215 -15.23 -3.14 -7.51
C CYS A 215 -14.64 -3.92 -8.67
N ASN A 216 -13.51 -3.44 -9.20
CA ASN A 216 -12.64 -4.24 -10.05
C ASN A 216 -11.77 -5.15 -9.18
N VAL A 217 -12.26 -6.35 -8.89
CA VAL A 217 -11.55 -7.35 -8.08
C VAL A 217 -10.25 -7.85 -8.70
N ALA A 218 -10.05 -7.68 -10.02
CA ALA A 218 -8.79 -8.04 -10.67
C ALA A 218 -7.67 -7.00 -10.39
N GLU A 219 -8.06 -5.74 -10.21
CA GLU A 219 -7.15 -4.62 -9.94
C GLU A 219 -7.23 -4.15 -8.48
N ASN A 220 -8.10 -4.78 -7.67
CA ASN A 220 -8.47 -4.36 -6.31
C ASN A 220 -8.82 -2.87 -6.22
N SER A 221 -9.50 -2.32 -7.23
CA SER A 221 -9.76 -0.88 -7.34
C SER A 221 -11.25 -0.58 -7.53
N CYS A 222 -11.71 0.50 -6.90
CA CYS A 222 -13.06 1.00 -7.13
C CYS A 222 -13.09 1.81 -8.44
N VAL A 223 -13.99 1.42 -9.34
CA VAL A 223 -14.17 1.98 -10.68
C VAL A 223 -15.61 2.40 -10.89
N GLU A 224 -15.88 3.17 -11.96
CA GLU A 224 -17.24 3.61 -12.27
C GLU A 224 -18.09 2.47 -12.83
N CYS A 225 -17.46 1.59 -13.60
CA CYS A 225 -18.12 0.48 -14.27
C CYS A 225 -17.14 -0.64 -14.65
N LEU A 226 -17.67 -1.85 -14.82
CA LEU A 226 -17.04 -2.96 -15.54
C LEU A 226 -17.87 -3.39 -16.75
N ALA A 227 -19.14 -2.99 -16.80
CA ALA A 227 -20.06 -3.16 -17.91
C ALA A 227 -21.02 -1.97 -18.05
N ASN A 228 -21.65 -1.81 -19.21
CA ASN A 228 -22.63 -0.74 -19.45
C ASN A 228 -23.80 -0.74 -18.46
N ALA A 229 -24.15 -1.90 -17.89
CA ALA A 229 -25.23 -2.03 -16.90
C ALA A 229 -24.91 -1.35 -15.56
N ASP A 230 -23.62 -1.11 -15.28
CA ASP A 230 -23.19 -0.39 -14.08
C ASP A 230 -23.37 1.13 -14.23
N CYS A 231 -23.50 1.61 -15.47
CA CYS A 231 -23.61 3.02 -15.78
C CYS A 231 -25.07 3.51 -15.78
N GLY A 232 -25.25 4.77 -15.36
CA GLY A 232 -26.55 5.44 -15.41
C GLY A 232 -26.91 5.96 -16.81
N ALA A 233 -28.18 6.35 -16.98
CA ALA A 233 -28.70 6.86 -18.26
C ALA A 233 -27.98 8.11 -18.80
N ALA A 234 -27.33 8.89 -17.93
CA ALA A 234 -26.57 10.06 -18.33
C ALA A 234 -25.26 9.73 -19.07
N ALA A 235 -24.62 8.59 -18.75
CA ALA A 235 -23.36 8.16 -19.33
C ALA A 235 -23.35 6.63 -19.48
N PRO A 236 -24.15 6.06 -20.41
CA PRO A 236 -24.54 4.64 -20.36
C PRO A 236 -23.47 3.65 -20.85
N ILE A 237 -22.29 4.11 -21.29
CA ILE A 237 -21.27 3.26 -21.92
C ILE A 237 -20.08 3.12 -21.00
N CYS A 238 -19.66 1.88 -20.73
CA CYS A 238 -18.45 1.62 -19.99
C CYS A 238 -17.24 1.55 -20.92
N ASP A 239 -16.27 2.46 -20.75
CA ASP A 239 -15.03 2.52 -21.52
C ASP A 239 -13.84 2.61 -20.56
N GLY A 240 -13.07 1.51 -20.48
CA GLY A 240 -11.85 1.45 -19.65
C GLY A 240 -12.09 1.90 -18.21
N ASN A 241 -13.10 1.33 -17.55
CA ASN A 241 -13.48 1.56 -16.15
C ASN A 241 -14.17 2.91 -15.84
N ASN A 242 -14.51 3.69 -16.87
CA ASN A 242 -15.21 4.97 -16.71
C ASN A 242 -16.52 4.97 -17.50
N CYS A 243 -17.57 5.54 -16.92
CA CYS A 243 -18.83 5.72 -17.62
C CYS A 243 -18.73 6.92 -18.56
N ARG A 244 -19.06 6.69 -19.83
CA ARG A 244 -18.99 7.63 -20.94
C ARG A 244 -20.36 7.82 -21.55
N VAL A 245 -20.60 9.02 -22.08
CA VAL A 245 -21.85 9.32 -22.81
C VAL A 245 -21.83 8.65 -24.18
N CYS A 246 -20.67 8.66 -24.83
CA CYS A 246 -20.44 8.06 -26.14
C CYS A 246 -18.98 7.59 -26.20
N VAL A 247 -18.64 6.63 -27.06
CA VAL A 247 -17.24 6.27 -27.38
C VAL A 247 -16.97 6.52 -28.86
N THR A 248 -18.00 6.40 -29.68
CA THR A 248 -18.02 6.59 -31.12
C THR A 248 -19.28 7.36 -31.53
N ASN A 249 -19.29 7.91 -32.74
CA ASN A 249 -20.47 8.59 -33.30
C ASN A 249 -21.71 7.67 -33.37
N GLY A 250 -21.51 6.35 -33.49
CA GLY A 250 -22.61 5.38 -33.54
C GLY A 250 -23.40 5.29 -32.23
N ASP A 251 -22.81 5.72 -31.12
CA ASP A 251 -23.46 5.75 -29.81
C ASP A 251 -24.45 6.92 -29.68
N CYS A 252 -24.27 7.96 -30.50
CA CYS A 252 -25.12 9.13 -30.52
C CYS A 252 -26.35 8.89 -31.40
N THR A 253 -27.40 8.31 -30.82
CA THR A 253 -28.62 7.93 -31.56
C THR A 253 -29.54 9.11 -31.90
N ASN A 254 -29.31 10.29 -31.33
CA ASN A 254 -30.07 11.49 -31.65
C ASN A 254 -29.58 12.07 -32.99
N PRO A 255 -30.42 12.14 -34.03
CA PRO A 255 -30.02 12.67 -35.33
C PRO A 255 -29.56 14.13 -35.32
N GLN A 256 -29.94 14.91 -34.29
CA GLN A 256 -29.50 16.30 -34.12
C GLN A 256 -28.12 16.43 -33.48
N THR A 257 -27.63 15.38 -32.82
CA THR A 257 -26.32 15.35 -32.19
C THR A 257 -25.56 14.06 -32.52
N PRO A 258 -25.28 13.77 -33.80
CA PRO A 258 -24.76 12.47 -34.22
C PRO A 258 -23.24 12.28 -33.98
N VAL A 259 -22.53 13.30 -33.49
CA VAL A 259 -21.07 13.26 -33.34
C VAL A 259 -20.68 13.13 -31.88
N CYS A 260 -19.82 12.16 -31.56
CA CYS A 260 -19.27 11.99 -30.23
C CYS A 260 -18.04 12.87 -30.04
N LYS A 261 -18.11 13.80 -29.08
CA LYS A 261 -17.03 14.69 -28.67
C LYS A 261 -16.39 14.18 -27.38
N ASP A 262 -15.10 13.90 -27.44
CA ASP A 262 -14.24 13.55 -26.29
C ASP A 262 -14.80 12.46 -25.36
N LYS A 263 -15.62 11.55 -25.92
CA LYS A 263 -16.33 10.47 -25.21
C LYS A 263 -17.34 10.91 -24.13
N ASN A 264 -17.64 12.21 -24.04
CA ASN A 264 -18.42 12.77 -22.93
C ASN A 264 -19.65 13.53 -23.40
N GLU A 265 -19.78 13.83 -24.68
CA GLU A 265 -20.89 14.62 -25.18
C GLU A 265 -21.23 14.25 -26.62
N CYS A 266 -22.52 14.12 -26.91
CA CYS A 266 -23.01 14.02 -28.28
C CYS A 266 -23.35 15.42 -28.79
N VAL A 267 -22.67 15.86 -29.84
CA VAL A 267 -22.81 17.18 -30.46
C VAL A 267 -23.28 17.08 -31.91
N GLY A 268 -23.78 18.17 -32.47
CA GLY A 268 -24.22 18.24 -33.87
C GLY A 268 -23.08 18.05 -34.87
N CYS A 269 -21.91 18.62 -34.56
CA CYS A 269 -20.73 18.55 -35.44
C CYS A 269 -19.45 18.95 -34.68
N LEU A 270 -18.29 18.50 -35.17
CA LEU A 270 -16.97 19.03 -34.79
C LEU A 270 -16.30 19.77 -35.96
N GLY A 271 -16.79 19.55 -37.19
CA GLY A 271 -16.47 20.36 -38.36
C GLY A 271 -17.54 20.26 -39.45
N ASN A 272 -17.42 21.09 -40.50
CA ASN A 272 -18.40 21.14 -41.60
C ASN A 272 -18.62 19.79 -42.30
N ALA A 273 -17.61 18.91 -42.30
CA ALA A 273 -17.72 17.59 -42.90
C ALA A 273 -18.75 16.69 -42.18
N ASP A 274 -19.08 16.97 -40.92
CA ASP A 274 -20.06 16.23 -40.15
C ASP A 274 -21.50 16.62 -40.52
N CYS A 275 -21.68 17.84 -41.02
CA CYS A 275 -22.97 18.37 -41.42
C CYS A 275 -23.39 17.80 -42.79
N LYS A 276 -24.14 16.69 -42.76
CA LYS A 276 -24.58 15.98 -43.98
C LYS A 276 -25.82 16.60 -44.63
N ASP A 277 -26.55 17.45 -43.92
CA ASP A 277 -27.71 18.16 -44.48
C ASP A 277 -27.21 19.29 -45.40
N PRO A 278 -27.51 19.25 -46.72
CA PRO A 278 -27.14 20.32 -47.64
C PRO A 278 -27.72 21.69 -47.27
N LEU A 279 -28.81 21.74 -46.48
CA LEU A 279 -29.43 22.98 -46.01
C LEU A 279 -28.70 23.59 -44.81
N SER A 280 -27.91 22.81 -44.08
CA SER A 280 -27.15 23.24 -42.89
C SER A 280 -25.70 22.75 -42.94
N PRO A 281 -24.88 23.15 -43.94
CA PRO A 281 -23.57 22.55 -44.18
C PRO A 281 -22.44 23.11 -43.28
N ILE A 282 -22.71 24.14 -42.48
CA ILE A 282 -21.69 24.84 -41.70
C ILE A 282 -21.77 24.40 -40.25
N CYS A 283 -20.65 23.98 -39.66
CA CYS A 283 -20.56 23.70 -38.24
C CYS A 283 -20.19 24.96 -37.47
N LYS A 284 -21.08 25.43 -36.60
CA LYS A 284 -20.82 26.58 -35.73
C LYS A 284 -21.22 26.28 -34.30
N GLY A 285 -20.24 26.31 -33.40
CA GLY A 285 -20.49 26.08 -31.97
C GLY A 285 -21.17 24.74 -31.72
N GLU A 286 -20.66 23.68 -32.35
CA GLU A 286 -21.13 22.30 -32.19
C GLU A 286 -22.53 21.99 -32.75
N VAL A 287 -23.11 22.94 -33.49
CA VAL A 287 -24.39 22.81 -34.18
C VAL A 287 -24.21 23.01 -35.67
N CYS A 288 -24.89 22.20 -36.48
CA CYS A 288 -24.96 22.40 -37.93
C CYS A 288 -25.96 23.50 -38.27
N VAL A 289 -25.50 24.52 -38.97
CA VAL A 289 -26.24 25.73 -39.31
C VAL A 289 -26.12 26.06 -40.80
N GLN A 290 -26.99 26.95 -41.28
CA GLN A 290 -26.96 27.35 -42.69
C GLN A 290 -25.75 28.23 -43.02
N CYS A 291 -25.36 29.11 -42.09
CA CYS A 291 -24.30 30.08 -42.30
C CYS A 291 -23.65 30.50 -40.98
N ASP A 292 -22.35 30.83 -41.03
CA ASP A 292 -21.64 31.60 -39.99
C ASP A 292 -21.29 33.03 -40.45
N LYS A 293 -21.38 33.29 -41.76
CA LYS A 293 -20.99 34.53 -42.45
C LYS A 293 -21.82 34.65 -43.73
N ASP A 294 -22.01 35.87 -44.21
CA ASP A 294 -22.75 36.18 -45.45
C ASP A 294 -22.23 35.40 -46.66
N GLU A 295 -20.92 35.13 -46.73
CA GLU A 295 -20.28 34.38 -47.81
C GLU A 295 -20.78 32.93 -47.95
N HIS A 296 -21.36 32.37 -46.88
CA HIS A 296 -21.96 31.03 -46.91
C HIS A 296 -23.37 31.04 -47.55
N CYS A 297 -24.00 32.21 -47.67
CA CYS A 297 -25.32 32.38 -48.25
C CYS A 297 -25.24 32.60 -49.76
N THR A 298 -25.33 31.51 -50.52
CA THR A 298 -25.19 31.52 -51.99
C THR A 298 -26.49 31.85 -52.73
N ASP A 299 -27.63 31.87 -52.05
CA ASP A 299 -28.93 32.28 -52.61
C ASP A 299 -28.98 33.81 -52.78
N PRO A 300 -29.06 34.35 -54.01
CA PRO A 300 -29.16 35.78 -54.24
C PRO A 300 -30.38 36.45 -53.58
N ALA A 301 -31.45 35.70 -53.30
CA ALA A 301 -32.62 36.20 -52.59
C ALA A 301 -32.41 36.32 -51.08
N LYS A 302 -31.39 35.65 -50.52
CA LYS A 302 -31.08 35.62 -49.09
C LYS A 302 -29.57 35.72 -48.82
N PRO A 303 -28.91 36.84 -49.17
CA PRO A 303 -27.45 36.95 -49.16
C PRO A 303 -26.84 37.23 -47.78
N LYS A 304 -27.64 37.57 -46.77
CA LYS A 304 -27.15 37.93 -45.43
C LYS A 304 -27.30 36.78 -44.46
N CYS A 305 -26.31 36.55 -43.61
CA CYS A 305 -26.38 35.61 -42.51
C CYS A 305 -26.84 36.32 -41.24
N GLU A 306 -28.05 36.00 -40.77
CA GLU A 306 -28.57 36.54 -39.51
C GLU A 306 -29.04 35.39 -38.62
N ASN A 307 -28.55 35.36 -37.37
CA ASN A 307 -28.85 34.28 -36.42
C ASN A 307 -28.64 32.87 -37.01
N GLN A 308 -27.55 32.68 -37.77
CA GLN A 308 -27.15 31.41 -38.38
C GLN A 308 -28.10 30.90 -39.49
N VAL A 309 -28.99 31.76 -39.98
CA VAL A 309 -29.93 31.52 -41.07
C VAL A 309 -29.69 32.53 -42.18
N CYS A 310 -29.75 32.10 -43.44
CA CYS A 310 -29.67 33.01 -44.58
C CYS A 310 -31.00 33.77 -44.73
N VAL A 311 -30.96 35.09 -44.71
CA VAL A 311 -32.14 35.98 -44.75
C VAL A 311 -32.08 36.97 -45.91
N ALA A 312 -33.25 37.41 -46.34
CA ALA A 312 -33.40 38.49 -47.31
C ALA A 312 -32.84 39.81 -46.76
N PRO A 313 -32.35 40.71 -47.62
CA PRO A 313 -31.60 41.90 -47.21
C PRO A 313 -32.42 42.96 -46.47
#